data_AF-A0A5J4W2L3-F1
#
_entry.id   AF-A0A5J4W2L3-F1
#
_cell.length_a   1.000
_cell.length_b   1.000
_cell.length_c   1.000
_cell.angle_alpha   90.00
_cell.angle_beta   90.00
_cell.angle_gamma   90.00
#
_symmetry.space_group_name_H-M   'P 1'
#
loop_
_entity.id
_entity.type
_entity.pdbx_description
1 polymer ?
#
loop_
_entity_poly.entity_id
_entity_poly.type
_entity_poly.pdbx_seq_one_letter_code
_entity_poly.pdbx_strand_id
1 'polypeptide(L)'
;MLRMTDLQIEKTSKDKEKLINIFQQGEGKRPEERTKIIEQGGLKDICKIIHSSLEGEMNWNKQYLTRIGCEAASALLEENKESFLFAIEIGGIIDEVISLLNKLSIENINYQHLLPLFRITNFSNFEQRKILVEKGILKGLSKTFSSENDVVVSFSVFIASRILNGIGQLEGEGKLNPLLQELESDGTLTKLVEIFLTDNFNDIFLKVYSACSIGRIFKATQLPVEFGFQKTTHQFFQKNFFIR
;
A
#
# COMPACT_ATOMS: atom_id res chain seq x y z
N MET A 1 -19.64 -32.45 -23.74
CA MET A 1 -18.27 -32.21 -23.25
C MET A 1 -17.96 -30.75 -23.52
N LEU A 2 -18.15 -29.87 -22.53
CA LEU A 2 -17.78 -28.45 -22.65
C LEU A 2 -16.27 -28.35 -22.84
N ARG A 3 -15.80 -27.51 -23.77
CA ARG A 3 -14.35 -27.36 -24.01
C ARG A 3 -13.74 -26.68 -22.77
N MET A 4 -12.51 -27.03 -22.39
CA MET A 4 -11.83 -26.44 -21.22
C MET A 4 -11.83 -24.91 -21.22
N THR A 5 -11.82 -24.30 -22.41
CA THR A 5 -11.94 -22.85 -22.63
C THR A 5 -13.29 -22.28 -22.18
N ASP A 6 -14.39 -23.00 -22.38
CA ASP A 6 -15.73 -22.53 -22.00
C ASP A 6 -15.89 -22.49 -20.48
N LEU A 7 -15.35 -23.50 -19.78
CA LEU A 7 -15.33 -23.57 -18.32
C LEU A 7 -14.49 -22.45 -17.70
N GLN A 8 -13.38 -22.08 -18.34
CA GLN A 8 -12.51 -21.01 -17.85
C GLN A 8 -13.17 -19.64 -18.02
N ILE A 9 -13.86 -19.40 -19.14
CA ILE A 9 -14.61 -18.17 -19.39
C ILE A 9 -15.76 -18.04 -18.38
N GLU A 10 -16.52 -19.11 -18.15
CA GLU A 10 -17.62 -19.12 -17.20
C GLU A 10 -17.14 -18.82 -15.78
N LYS A 11 -16.02 -19.43 -15.35
CA LYS A 11 -15.42 -19.16 -14.04
C LYS A 11 -15.03 -17.68 -13.90
N THR A 12 -14.28 -17.13 -14.86
CA THR A 12 -13.87 -15.72 -14.84
C THR A 12 -15.07 -14.78 -14.78
N SER A 13 -16.16 -15.09 -15.48
CA SER A 13 -17.39 -14.29 -15.42
C SER A 13 -18.03 -14.31 -14.03
N LYS A 14 -18.11 -15.49 -13.39
CA LYS A 14 -18.67 -15.62 -12.03
C LYS A 14 -17.81 -14.92 -10.99
N ASP A 15 -16.49 -15.05 -11.08
CA ASP A 15 -15.56 -14.39 -10.17
C ASP A 15 -15.67 -12.86 -10.28
N LYS A 16 -15.77 -12.35 -11.52
CA LYS A 16 -16.01 -10.92 -11.78
C LYS A 16 -17.31 -10.44 -11.14
N GLU A 17 -18.42 -11.12 -11.39
CA GLU A 17 -19.73 -10.76 -10.85
C GLU A 17 -19.71 -10.75 -9.32
N LYS A 18 -19.06 -11.75 -8.72
CA LYS A 18 -18.91 -11.84 -7.26
C LYS A 18 -18.14 -10.65 -6.68
N LEU A 19 -17.02 -10.26 -7.29
CA LEU A 19 -16.25 -9.09 -6.84
C LEU A 19 -17.04 -7.79 -6.96
N ILE A 20 -17.77 -7.61 -8.07
CA ILE A 20 -18.64 -6.43 -8.27
C ILE A 20 -19.75 -6.38 -7.21
N ASN A 21 -20.40 -7.50 -6.93
CA ASN A 21 -21.44 -7.57 -5.91
C ASN A 21 -20.89 -7.24 -4.52
N ILE A 22 -19.73 -7.77 -4.15
CA ILE A 22 -19.08 -7.45 -2.86
C ILE A 22 -18.74 -5.95 -2.78
N PHE A 23 -18.19 -5.38 -3.85
CA PHE A 23 -17.89 -3.95 -3.92
C PHE A 23 -19.16 -3.10 -3.68
N GLN A 24 -20.25 -3.39 -4.40
CA GLN A 24 -21.52 -2.66 -4.28
C GLN A 24 -22.16 -2.82 -2.89
N GLN A 25 -21.96 -3.96 -2.24
CA GLN A 25 -22.44 -4.18 -0.87
C GLN A 25 -21.64 -3.37 0.16
N GLY A 26 -20.35 -3.08 -0.09
CA GLY A 26 -19.49 -2.31 0.82
C GLY A 26 -19.44 -0.81 0.56
N GLU A 27 -19.56 -0.40 -0.69
CA GLU A 27 -19.41 1.00 -1.12
C GLU A 27 -20.48 1.90 -0.47
N GLY A 28 -20.05 3.03 0.10
CA GLY A 28 -20.93 4.00 0.75
C GLY A 28 -21.60 3.52 2.04
N LYS A 29 -21.37 2.27 2.48
CA LYS A 29 -21.93 1.73 3.73
C LYS A 29 -21.20 2.22 4.98
N ARG A 30 -21.83 2.08 6.14
CA ARG A 30 -21.19 2.36 7.42
C ARG A 30 -20.22 1.25 7.82
N PRO A 31 -19.22 1.52 8.68
CA PRO A 31 -18.25 0.51 9.13
C PRO A 31 -18.89 -0.77 9.67
N GLU A 32 -19.97 -0.67 10.45
CA GLU A 32 -20.63 -1.82 11.06
C GLU A 32 -21.31 -2.74 10.02
N GLU A 33 -21.85 -2.15 8.94
CA GLU A 33 -22.42 -2.90 7.82
C GLU A 33 -21.32 -3.62 7.03
N ARG A 34 -20.19 -2.94 6.79
CA ARG A 34 -19.01 -3.54 6.13
C ARG A 34 -18.46 -4.70 6.94
N THR A 35 -18.40 -4.58 8.26
CA THR A 35 -17.94 -5.65 9.16
C THR A 35 -18.81 -6.90 9.05
N LYS A 36 -20.15 -6.76 8.96
CA LYS A 36 -21.04 -7.91 8.74
C LYS A 36 -20.74 -8.64 7.43
N ILE A 37 -20.43 -7.91 6.36
CA ILE A 37 -20.05 -8.50 5.06
C ILE A 37 -18.72 -9.25 5.19
N ILE A 38 -17.75 -8.69 5.91
CA ILE A 38 -16.46 -9.34 6.19
C ILE A 38 -16.65 -10.62 7.01
N GLU A 39 -17.45 -10.57 8.07
CA GLU A 39 -17.78 -11.73 8.93
C GLU A 39 -18.49 -12.85 8.14
N GLN A 40 -19.30 -12.48 7.15
CA GLN A 40 -19.93 -13.42 6.22
C GLN A 40 -18.98 -13.99 5.16
N GLY A 41 -17.70 -13.60 5.19
CA GLY A 41 -16.65 -14.15 4.33
C GLY A 41 -16.32 -13.28 3.11
N GLY A 42 -16.85 -12.06 2.99
CA GLY A 42 -16.62 -11.20 1.83
C GLY A 42 -15.14 -10.96 1.53
N LEU A 43 -14.33 -10.66 2.54
CA LEU A 43 -12.88 -10.47 2.36
C LEU A 43 -12.17 -11.79 2.00
N LYS A 44 -12.58 -12.92 2.59
CA LYS A 44 -12.03 -14.25 2.28
C LYS A 44 -12.31 -14.65 0.84
N ASP A 45 -13.50 -14.33 0.34
CA ASP A 45 -13.88 -14.58 -1.04
C ASP A 45 -13.08 -13.74 -2.03
N ILE A 46 -12.82 -12.47 -1.71
CA ILE A 46 -11.92 -11.62 -2.50
C ILE A 46 -10.51 -12.24 -2.53
N CYS A 47 -9.97 -12.61 -1.37
CA CYS A 47 -8.62 -13.18 -1.26
C CYS A 47 -8.48 -14.46 -2.09
N LYS A 48 -9.47 -15.37 -2.05
CA LYS A 48 -9.48 -16.58 -2.88
C LYS A 48 -9.43 -16.28 -4.38
N ILE A 49 -10.18 -15.28 -4.85
CA ILE A 49 -10.19 -14.92 -6.26
C ILE A 49 -8.85 -14.32 -6.68
N ILE A 50 -8.29 -13.40 -5.87
CA ILE A 50 -6.95 -12.84 -6.10
C ILE A 50 -5.91 -13.96 -6.14
N HIS A 51 -5.89 -14.83 -5.14
CA HIS A 51 -4.96 -15.95 -5.04
C HIS A 51 -4.99 -16.83 -6.29
N SER A 52 -6.17 -17.27 -6.71
CA SER A 52 -6.32 -18.09 -7.92
C SER A 52 -5.94 -17.35 -9.21
N SER A 53 -6.00 -16.01 -9.20
CA SER A 53 -5.55 -15.18 -10.32
C SER A 53 -4.02 -15.04 -10.36
N LEU A 54 -3.32 -15.25 -9.24
CA LEU A 54 -1.85 -15.25 -9.18
C LEU A 54 -1.23 -16.57 -9.64
N GLU A 55 -1.99 -17.67 -9.64
CA GLU A 55 -1.55 -18.98 -10.10
C GLU A 55 -1.21 -18.98 -11.61
N GLY A 56 -0.06 -19.54 -11.98
CA GLY A 56 0.37 -19.63 -13.39
C GLY A 56 0.76 -18.29 -14.02
N GLU A 57 0.56 -18.18 -15.34
CA GLU A 57 0.86 -16.97 -16.11
C GLU A 57 -0.22 -15.89 -15.91
N MET A 58 0.24 -14.64 -15.78
CA MET A 58 -0.60 -13.46 -15.55
C MET A 58 -1.09 -12.89 -16.89
N ASN A 59 -2.34 -13.18 -17.24
CA ASN A 59 -2.99 -12.64 -18.43
C ASN A 59 -3.91 -11.45 -18.10
N TRP A 60 -4.45 -10.79 -19.13
CA TRP A 60 -5.30 -9.60 -18.96
C TRP A 60 -6.53 -9.85 -18.08
N ASN A 61 -7.20 -11.00 -18.20
CA ASN A 61 -8.37 -11.33 -17.37
C ASN A 61 -8.00 -11.43 -15.89
N LYS A 62 -6.87 -12.08 -15.58
CA LYS A 62 -6.36 -12.20 -14.21
C LYS A 62 -5.98 -10.84 -13.64
N GLN A 63 -5.27 -10.00 -14.41
CA GLN A 63 -4.95 -8.62 -14.00
C GLN A 63 -6.22 -7.79 -13.74
N TYR A 64 -7.24 -7.94 -14.59
CA TYR A 64 -8.51 -7.27 -14.39
C TYR A 64 -9.22 -7.73 -13.11
N LEU A 65 -9.25 -9.05 -12.83
CA LEU A 65 -9.82 -9.61 -11.61
C LEU A 65 -9.07 -9.14 -10.36
N THR A 66 -7.74 -9.13 -10.37
CA THR A 66 -6.95 -8.66 -9.22
C THR A 66 -7.19 -7.18 -8.95
N ARG A 67 -7.30 -6.35 -10.00
CA ARG A 67 -7.62 -4.92 -9.86
C ARG A 67 -8.96 -4.69 -9.19
N ILE A 68 -10.03 -5.29 -9.71
CA ILE A 68 -11.38 -5.12 -9.12
C ILE A 68 -11.49 -5.82 -7.75
N GLY A 69 -10.68 -6.85 -7.50
CA GLY A 69 -10.55 -7.49 -6.20
C GLY A 69 -9.98 -6.54 -5.14
N CYS A 70 -8.92 -5.80 -5.48
CA CYS A 70 -8.38 -4.75 -4.62
C CYS A 70 -9.37 -3.59 -4.39
N GLU A 71 -10.15 -3.22 -5.40
CA GLU A 71 -11.23 -2.22 -5.25
C GLU A 71 -12.33 -2.71 -4.30
N ALA A 72 -12.82 -3.94 -4.49
CA ALA A 72 -13.81 -4.57 -3.63
C ALA A 72 -13.31 -4.68 -2.18
N ALA A 73 -12.07 -5.10 -1.97
CA ALA A 73 -11.46 -5.11 -0.65
C ALA A 73 -11.39 -3.70 -0.05
N SER A 74 -10.93 -2.70 -0.82
CA SER A 74 -10.90 -1.32 -0.35
C SER A 74 -12.27 -0.81 0.11
N ALA A 75 -13.36 -1.21 -0.56
CA ALA A 75 -14.71 -0.81 -0.16
C ALA A 75 -15.12 -1.39 1.20
N LEU A 76 -14.67 -2.61 1.52
CA LEU A 76 -14.93 -3.23 2.83
C LEU A 76 -14.03 -2.68 3.95
N LEU A 77 -12.80 -2.30 3.61
CA LEU A 77 -11.78 -1.82 4.56
C LEU A 77 -11.90 -0.33 4.88
N GLU A 78 -12.62 0.44 4.06
CA GLU A 78 -12.76 1.88 4.24
C GLU A 78 -13.36 2.23 5.61
N GLU A 79 -12.68 3.10 6.36
CA GLU A 79 -13.09 3.57 7.69
C GLU A 79 -13.48 2.46 8.69
N ASN A 80 -13.02 1.23 8.47
CA ASN A 80 -13.42 0.06 9.24
C ASN A 80 -12.24 -0.48 10.06
N LYS A 81 -12.16 -0.12 11.34
CA LYS A 81 -11.04 -0.51 12.20
C LYS A 81 -11.09 -1.99 12.57
N GLU A 82 -12.29 -2.54 12.70
CA GLU A 82 -12.56 -3.95 13.02
C GLU A 82 -12.06 -4.87 11.91
N SER A 83 -12.06 -4.38 10.66
CA SER A 83 -11.53 -5.12 9.51
C SER A 83 -10.06 -5.50 9.61
N PHE A 84 -9.27 -4.80 10.45
CA PHE A 84 -7.84 -5.03 10.58
C PHE A 84 -7.51 -6.49 10.90
N LEU A 85 -8.23 -7.10 11.86
CA LEU A 85 -7.98 -8.48 12.28
C LEU A 85 -8.17 -9.49 11.14
N PHE A 86 -9.15 -9.25 10.27
CA PHE A 86 -9.41 -10.08 9.09
C PHE A 86 -8.38 -9.84 7.98
N ALA A 87 -7.94 -8.58 7.82
CA ALA A 87 -7.00 -8.22 6.77
C ALA A 87 -5.61 -8.83 6.97
N ILE A 88 -5.20 -8.99 8.24
CA ILE A 88 -3.88 -9.55 8.61
C ILE A 88 -3.88 -11.07 8.81
N GLU A 89 -5.00 -11.77 8.60
CA GLU A 89 -5.02 -13.25 8.65
C GLU A 89 -3.95 -13.84 7.69
N ILE A 90 -3.51 -15.07 7.95
CA ILE A 90 -2.61 -15.77 7.03
C ILE A 90 -3.37 -16.01 5.71
N GLY A 91 -2.82 -15.55 4.59
CA GLY A 91 -3.53 -15.55 3.30
C GLY A 91 -4.65 -14.51 3.23
N GLY A 92 -4.63 -13.54 4.16
CA GLY A 92 -5.52 -12.38 4.14
C GLY A 92 -5.12 -11.37 3.08
N ILE A 93 -5.91 -10.30 2.95
CA ILE A 93 -5.77 -9.34 1.85
C ILE A 93 -4.40 -8.66 1.83
N ILE A 94 -3.74 -8.48 2.97
CA ILE A 94 -2.38 -7.89 3.01
C ILE A 94 -1.38 -8.83 2.32
N ASP A 95 -1.42 -10.13 2.62
CA ASP A 95 -0.53 -11.13 2.04
C ASP A 95 -0.77 -11.26 0.53
N GLU A 96 -2.04 -11.25 0.13
CA GLU A 96 -2.45 -11.36 -1.28
C GLU A 96 -2.04 -10.12 -2.10
N VAL A 97 -2.17 -8.91 -1.55
CA VAL A 97 -1.73 -7.70 -2.24
C VAL A 97 -0.21 -7.63 -2.34
N ILE A 98 0.54 -8.01 -1.30
CA ILE A 98 2.01 -8.09 -1.38
C ILE A 98 2.44 -9.10 -2.47
N SER A 99 1.79 -10.27 -2.51
CA SER A 99 2.04 -11.30 -3.51
C SER A 99 1.70 -10.81 -4.93
N LEU A 100 0.59 -10.11 -5.09
CA LEU A 100 0.19 -9.47 -6.34
C LEU A 100 1.22 -8.44 -6.79
N LEU A 101 1.63 -7.53 -5.91
CA LEU A 101 2.65 -6.53 -6.23
C LEU A 101 3.90 -7.24 -6.71
N ASN A 102 4.42 -8.24 -6.00
CA ASN A 102 5.60 -9.01 -6.40
C ASN A 102 5.46 -9.68 -7.77
N LYS A 103 4.27 -10.22 -8.09
CA LYS A 103 3.99 -10.94 -9.34
C LYS A 103 3.90 -10.02 -10.56
N LEU A 104 3.34 -8.82 -10.41
CA LEU A 104 3.16 -7.88 -11.53
C LEU A 104 4.50 -7.22 -11.93
N SER A 105 4.68 -6.98 -13.22
CA SER A 105 5.70 -6.02 -13.66
C SER A 105 5.31 -4.61 -13.21
N ILE A 106 6.28 -3.72 -13.04
CA ILE A 106 6.03 -2.39 -12.47
C ILE A 106 5.06 -1.56 -13.32
N GLU A 107 5.11 -1.71 -14.63
CA GLU A 107 4.26 -1.01 -15.61
C GLU A 107 2.79 -1.45 -15.51
N ASN A 108 2.54 -2.66 -14.99
CA ASN A 108 1.20 -3.20 -14.80
C ASN A 108 0.63 -2.93 -13.40
N ILE A 109 1.41 -2.30 -12.51
CA ILE A 109 0.92 -1.91 -11.19
C ILE A 109 0.19 -0.57 -11.32
N ASN A 110 -1.11 -0.58 -11.00
CA ASN A 110 -1.92 0.62 -10.91
C ASN A 110 -2.28 0.94 -9.46
N TYR A 111 -2.69 2.17 -9.20
CA TYR A 111 -3.00 2.64 -7.84
C TYR A 111 -4.12 1.83 -7.18
N GLN A 112 -5.03 1.23 -7.96
CA GLN A 112 -6.11 0.40 -7.43
C GLN A 112 -5.59 -0.85 -6.71
N HIS A 113 -4.44 -1.38 -7.11
CA HIS A 113 -3.79 -2.49 -6.39
C HIS A 113 -3.33 -2.08 -4.99
N LEU A 114 -3.04 -0.79 -4.77
CA LEU A 114 -2.56 -0.26 -3.50
C LEU A 114 -3.69 0.14 -2.55
N LEU A 115 -4.95 0.20 -3.02
CA LEU A 115 -6.07 0.68 -2.21
C LEU A 115 -6.27 -0.10 -0.90
N PRO A 116 -6.21 -1.45 -0.86
CA PRO A 116 -6.33 -2.17 0.41
C PRO A 116 -5.24 -1.79 1.43
N LEU A 117 -3.99 -1.68 0.98
CA LEU A 117 -2.86 -1.27 1.82
C LEU A 117 -3.03 0.17 2.31
N PHE A 118 -3.49 1.06 1.43
CA PHE A 118 -3.80 2.44 1.75
C PHE A 118 -4.88 2.54 2.84
N ARG A 119 -6.01 1.84 2.69
CA ARG A 119 -7.10 1.85 3.69
C ARG A 119 -6.63 1.34 5.03
N ILE A 120 -6.06 0.13 5.06
CA ILE A 120 -5.59 -0.48 6.30
C ILE A 120 -4.56 0.41 7.00
N THR A 121 -3.58 0.93 6.27
CA THR A 121 -2.52 1.76 6.86
C THR A 121 -3.07 3.09 7.39
N ASN A 122 -4.03 3.70 6.69
CA ASN A 122 -4.58 5.00 7.08
C ASN A 122 -5.31 4.93 8.43
N PHE A 123 -6.10 3.86 8.64
CA PHE A 123 -6.92 3.66 9.84
C PHE A 123 -6.26 2.85 10.96
N SER A 124 -5.09 2.25 10.70
CA SER A 124 -4.31 1.54 11.71
C SER A 124 -3.69 2.48 12.76
N ASN A 125 -3.72 2.05 14.02
CA ASN A 125 -2.92 2.64 15.10
C ASN A 125 -1.43 2.24 14.99
N PHE A 126 -0.57 2.72 15.89
CA PHE A 126 0.86 2.47 15.78
C PHE A 126 1.25 0.99 15.98
N GLU A 127 0.64 0.29 16.94
CA GLU A 127 0.89 -1.15 17.15
C GLU A 127 0.46 -1.99 15.94
N GLN A 128 -0.70 -1.65 15.36
CA GLN A 128 -1.18 -2.26 14.13
C GLN A 128 -0.20 -2.04 12.96
N ARG A 129 0.41 -0.86 12.86
CA ARG A 129 1.43 -0.59 11.83
C ARG A 129 2.70 -1.39 12.04
N LYS A 130 3.07 -1.70 13.28
CA LYS A 130 4.16 -2.64 13.57
C LYS A 130 3.86 -4.03 13.02
N ILE A 131 2.64 -4.53 13.20
CA ILE A 131 2.20 -5.80 12.60
C ILE A 131 2.28 -5.75 11.07
N LEU A 132 1.91 -4.62 10.44
CA LEU A 132 2.02 -4.46 8.98
C LEU A 132 3.49 -4.48 8.49
N VAL A 133 4.43 -3.97 9.29
CA VAL A 133 5.87 -4.09 9.01
C VAL A 133 6.32 -5.55 9.08
N GLU A 134 5.91 -6.28 10.12
CA GLU A 134 6.22 -7.71 10.27
C GLU A 134 5.64 -8.55 9.11
N LYS A 135 4.51 -8.11 8.53
CA LYS A 135 3.92 -8.68 7.30
C LYS A 135 4.70 -8.35 6.02
N GLY A 136 5.72 -7.50 6.08
CA GLY A 136 6.58 -7.15 4.95
C GLY A 136 6.00 -6.08 4.03
N ILE A 137 5.10 -5.21 4.51
CA ILE A 137 4.44 -4.20 3.67
C ILE A 137 5.42 -3.25 2.98
N LEU A 138 6.49 -2.83 3.67
CA LEU A 138 7.50 -1.92 3.11
C LEU A 138 8.27 -2.58 1.97
N LYS A 139 8.67 -3.83 2.16
CA LYS A 139 9.32 -4.64 1.12
C LYS A 139 8.38 -4.88 -0.08
N GLY A 140 7.09 -5.09 0.15
CA GLY A 140 6.10 -5.22 -0.93
C GLY A 140 5.93 -3.95 -1.76
N LEU A 141 6.14 -2.77 -1.16
CA LEU A 141 6.07 -1.47 -1.81
C LEU A 141 7.39 -1.02 -2.46
N SER A 142 8.53 -1.62 -2.11
CA SER A 142 9.84 -1.06 -2.49
C SER A 142 10.00 -0.79 -3.98
N LYS A 143 9.51 -1.69 -4.83
CA LYS A 143 9.60 -1.50 -6.28
C LYS A 143 8.64 -0.44 -6.82
N THR A 144 7.52 -0.17 -6.16
CA THR A 144 6.52 0.79 -6.66
C THR A 144 7.02 2.24 -6.56
N PHE A 145 8.05 2.51 -5.76
CA PHE A 145 8.77 3.79 -5.73
C PHE A 145 9.48 4.15 -7.04
N SER A 146 9.75 3.17 -7.90
CA SER A 146 10.38 3.38 -9.20
C SER A 146 9.38 3.43 -10.36
N SER A 147 8.08 3.54 -10.06
CA SER A 147 7.03 3.56 -11.09
C SER A 147 7.05 4.87 -11.86
N GLU A 148 6.83 4.80 -13.17
CA GLU A 148 6.57 5.99 -14.01
C GLU A 148 5.17 6.57 -13.80
N ASN A 149 4.30 5.86 -13.07
CA ASN A 149 2.98 6.36 -12.71
C ASN A 149 3.04 7.10 -11.37
N ASP A 150 3.00 8.43 -11.43
CA ASP A 150 3.04 9.33 -10.28
C ASP A 150 1.99 8.98 -9.20
N VAL A 151 0.80 8.52 -9.59
CA VAL A 151 -0.26 8.15 -8.64
C VAL A 151 0.15 6.91 -7.84
N VAL A 152 0.80 5.95 -8.50
CA VAL A 152 1.33 4.75 -7.84
C VAL A 152 2.43 5.13 -6.84
N VAL A 153 3.34 6.01 -7.25
CA VAL A 153 4.43 6.50 -6.37
C VAL A 153 3.83 7.26 -5.18
N SER A 154 2.87 8.16 -5.39
CA SER A 154 2.19 8.94 -4.34
C SER A 154 1.51 8.06 -3.31
N PHE A 155 0.72 7.07 -3.74
CA PHE A 155 0.10 6.12 -2.81
C PHE A 155 1.14 5.30 -2.02
N SER A 156 2.19 4.86 -2.69
CA SER A 156 3.24 4.04 -2.08
C SER A 156 4.00 4.81 -1.00
N VAL A 157 4.42 6.03 -1.32
CA VAL A 157 5.13 6.92 -0.37
C VAL A 157 4.21 7.33 0.77
N PHE A 158 2.93 7.58 0.50
CA PHE A 158 1.96 7.84 1.57
C PHE A 158 1.89 6.66 2.55
N ILE A 159 1.69 5.43 2.04
CA ILE A 159 1.61 4.23 2.87
C ILE A 159 2.90 4.06 3.69
N ALA A 160 4.07 4.16 3.05
CA ALA A 160 5.35 4.07 3.72
C ALA A 160 5.51 5.14 4.82
N SER A 161 5.14 6.39 4.54
CA SER A 161 5.25 7.49 5.52
C SER A 161 4.40 7.24 6.78
N ARG A 162 3.20 6.67 6.62
CA ARG A 162 2.31 6.33 7.73
C ARG A 162 2.90 5.21 8.58
N ILE A 163 3.43 4.17 7.95
CA ILE A 163 4.12 3.06 8.62
C ILE A 163 5.34 3.57 9.40
N LEU A 164 6.25 4.27 8.73
CA LEU A 164 7.50 4.77 9.31
C LEU A 164 7.25 5.75 10.46
N ASN A 165 6.22 6.60 10.34
CA ASN A 165 5.81 7.47 11.43
C ASN A 165 5.29 6.66 12.64
N GLY A 166 4.57 5.56 12.41
CA GLY A 166 4.09 4.69 13.48
C GLY A 166 5.23 4.00 14.23
N ILE A 167 6.17 3.39 13.50
CA ILE A 167 7.35 2.75 14.09
C ILE A 167 8.21 3.76 14.83
N GLY A 168 8.51 4.89 14.20
CA GLY A 168 9.30 5.95 14.82
C GLY A 168 8.65 6.48 16.11
N GLN A 169 7.31 6.51 16.19
CA GLN A 169 6.62 6.92 17.41
C GLN A 169 6.69 5.85 18.51
N LEU A 170 6.52 4.57 18.18
CA LEU A 170 6.53 3.47 19.15
C LEU A 170 7.86 3.32 19.89
N GLU A 171 8.98 3.58 19.21
CA GLU A 171 10.30 3.50 19.85
C GLU A 171 10.48 4.49 21.00
N GLY A 172 9.80 5.64 20.93
CA GLY A 172 9.94 6.72 21.90
C GLY A 172 11.10 7.68 21.60
N GLU A 173 11.11 8.84 22.25
CA GLU A 173 12.07 9.92 22.00
C GLU A 173 13.53 9.50 22.26
N GLY A 174 14.46 10.10 21.51
CA GLY A 174 15.89 9.84 21.64
C GLY A 174 16.38 8.47 21.13
N LYS A 175 15.48 7.58 20.70
CA LYS A 175 15.84 6.29 20.12
C LYS A 175 15.90 6.30 18.59
N LEU A 176 16.84 5.51 18.07
CA LEU A 176 16.99 5.23 16.65
C LEU A 176 15.76 4.49 16.10
N ASN A 177 15.46 4.69 14.82
CA ASN A 177 14.44 3.90 14.15
C ASN A 177 14.99 2.48 13.88
N PRO A 178 14.31 1.41 14.32
CA PRO A 178 14.78 0.03 14.12
C PRO A 178 14.85 -0.38 12.66
N LEU A 179 14.15 0.32 11.77
CA LEU A 179 14.13 0.02 10.34
C LEU A 179 15.25 0.71 9.54
N LEU A 180 16.07 1.56 10.17
CA LEU A 180 17.11 2.32 9.46
C LEU A 180 18.03 1.42 8.64
N GLN A 181 18.66 0.43 9.28
CA GLN A 181 19.61 -0.46 8.61
C GLN A 181 18.94 -1.31 7.53
N GLU A 182 17.72 -1.79 7.76
CA GLU A 182 16.97 -2.57 6.78
C GLU A 182 16.70 -1.76 5.52
N LEU A 183 16.15 -0.54 5.68
CA LEU A 183 15.77 0.34 4.57
C LEU A 183 16.97 0.94 3.83
N GLU A 184 18.11 1.08 4.50
CA GLU A 184 19.39 1.37 3.87
C GLU A 184 19.85 0.19 3.02
N SER A 185 19.83 -1.02 3.58
CA SER A 185 20.37 -2.21 2.93
C SER A 185 19.56 -2.67 1.71
N ASP A 186 18.24 -2.47 1.71
CA ASP A 186 17.36 -2.90 0.63
C ASP A 186 17.14 -1.83 -0.46
N GLY A 187 17.74 -0.64 -0.28
CA GLY A 187 17.65 0.50 -1.20
C GLY A 187 16.36 1.32 -1.10
N THR A 188 15.44 0.98 -0.20
CA THR A 188 14.19 1.74 0.00
C THR A 188 14.47 3.19 0.41
N LEU A 189 15.43 3.42 1.32
CA LEU A 189 15.82 4.77 1.72
C LEU A 189 16.34 5.57 0.52
N THR A 190 17.20 4.96 -0.32
CA THR A 190 17.74 5.60 -1.52
C THR A 190 16.62 6.07 -2.43
N LYS A 191 15.59 5.25 -2.65
CA LYS A 191 14.42 5.62 -3.46
C LYS A 191 13.61 6.77 -2.87
N LEU A 192 13.41 6.79 -1.55
CA LEU A 192 12.73 7.93 -0.89
C LEU A 192 13.53 9.23 -1.03
N VAL A 193 14.86 9.17 -0.97
CA VAL A 193 15.74 10.33 -1.19
C VAL A 193 15.68 10.79 -2.65
N GLU A 194 15.74 9.88 -3.62
CA GLU A 194 15.58 10.20 -5.05
C GLU A 194 14.24 10.90 -5.32
N ILE A 195 13.13 10.39 -4.76
CA ILE A 195 11.80 11.00 -4.89
C ILE A 195 11.74 12.39 -4.25
N PHE A 196 12.40 12.58 -3.09
CA PHE A 196 12.45 13.89 -2.44
C PHE A 196 13.23 14.93 -3.25
N LEU A 197 14.36 14.51 -3.86
CA LEU A 197 15.28 15.40 -4.57
C LEU A 197 14.88 15.69 -6.02
N THR A 198 14.10 14.81 -6.65
CA THR A 198 13.70 15.01 -8.04
C THR A 198 12.69 16.15 -8.20
N ASP A 199 12.76 16.83 -9.33
CA ASP A 199 11.77 17.83 -9.77
C ASP A 199 10.75 17.26 -10.75
N ASN A 200 10.82 15.96 -11.05
CA ASN A 200 9.91 15.29 -11.97
C ASN A 200 8.47 15.22 -11.45
N PHE A 201 8.28 15.31 -10.14
CA PHE A 201 6.96 15.26 -9.52
C PHE A 201 6.48 16.67 -9.13
N ASN A 202 5.33 17.07 -9.66
CA ASN A 202 4.65 18.31 -9.29
C ASN A 202 3.83 18.18 -7.99
N ASP A 203 3.64 16.96 -7.49
CA ASP A 203 2.90 16.71 -6.25
C ASP A 203 3.72 17.11 -5.02
N ILE A 204 3.36 18.25 -4.45
CA ILE A 204 3.94 18.77 -3.21
C ILE A 204 3.83 17.77 -2.05
N PHE A 205 2.73 17.02 -1.96
CA PHE A 205 2.52 16.08 -0.88
C PHE A 205 3.49 14.91 -0.97
N LEU A 206 3.83 14.47 -2.18
CA LEU A 206 4.83 13.42 -2.38
C LEU A 206 6.19 13.84 -1.80
N LYS A 207 6.64 15.08 -2.06
CA LYS A 207 7.89 15.61 -1.49
C LYS A 207 7.82 15.70 0.04
N VAL A 208 6.68 16.13 0.58
CA VAL A 208 6.44 16.22 2.03
C VAL A 208 6.50 14.83 2.68
N TYR A 209 5.76 13.86 2.15
CA TYR A 209 5.74 12.51 2.70
C TYR A 209 7.10 11.82 2.60
N SER A 210 7.85 12.06 1.52
CA SER A 210 9.22 11.56 1.37
C SER A 210 10.16 12.18 2.42
N ALA A 211 10.13 13.51 2.58
CA ALA A 211 10.92 14.22 3.58
C ALA A 211 10.58 13.77 5.01
N CYS A 212 9.28 13.65 5.33
CA CYS A 212 8.83 13.12 6.62
C CYS A 212 9.33 11.70 6.84
N SER A 213 9.23 10.83 5.83
CA SER A 213 9.72 9.45 5.92
C SER A 213 11.22 9.40 6.23
N ILE A 214 12.03 10.16 5.49
CA ILE A 214 13.49 10.25 5.72
C ILE A 214 13.78 10.77 7.12
N GLY A 215 13.11 11.84 7.57
CA GLY A 215 13.29 12.37 8.92
C GLY A 215 12.88 11.39 10.02
N ARG A 216 11.87 10.54 9.78
CA ARG A 216 11.48 9.47 10.72
C ARG A 216 12.45 8.30 10.71
N ILE A 217 13.08 7.99 9.57
CA ILE A 217 14.13 6.97 9.46
C ILE A 217 15.38 7.42 10.23
N PHE A 218 15.83 8.66 10.01
CA PHE A 218 16.98 9.26 10.71
C PHE A 218 16.64 9.84 12.09
N LYS A 219 15.57 9.37 12.72
CA LYS A 219 15.23 9.81 14.08
C LYS A 219 16.41 9.51 15.03
N ALA A 220 16.77 10.49 15.85
CA ALA A 220 17.86 10.41 16.83
C ALA A 220 19.24 10.08 16.23
N THR A 221 19.42 10.31 14.93
CA THR A 221 20.71 10.26 14.25
C THR A 221 20.87 11.48 13.35
N GLN A 222 22.09 11.78 12.94
CA GLN A 222 22.37 12.88 12.05
C GLN A 222 21.93 12.53 10.63
N LEU A 223 21.22 13.45 9.97
CA LEU A 223 20.93 13.32 8.54
C LEU A 223 22.25 13.43 7.73
N PRO A 224 22.49 12.51 6.77
CA PRO A 224 23.62 12.59 5.86
C PRO A 224 23.63 13.92 5.11
N VAL A 225 24.81 14.53 4.97
CA VAL A 225 24.99 15.85 4.33
C VAL A 225 24.63 15.78 2.84
N GLU A 226 24.83 14.61 2.24
CA GLU A 226 24.61 14.30 0.83
C GLU A 226 23.13 14.42 0.44
N PHE A 227 22.22 14.32 1.39
CA PHE A 227 20.78 14.47 1.14
C PHE A 227 20.36 15.93 0.90
N GLY A 228 21.30 16.90 0.98
CA GLY A 228 21.07 18.26 0.51
C GLY A 228 20.11 19.10 1.37
N PHE A 229 19.62 18.56 2.49
CA PHE A 229 18.65 19.20 3.38
C PHE A 229 19.08 20.59 3.89
N GLN A 230 20.37 20.93 3.85
CA GLN A 230 20.85 22.24 4.32
C GLN A 230 20.41 23.42 3.44
N LYS A 231 20.12 23.20 2.14
CA LYS A 231 19.65 24.27 1.22
C LYS A 231 18.19 24.11 0.82
N THR A 232 17.76 22.88 0.50
CA THR A 232 16.41 22.62 -0.02
C THR A 232 15.35 22.62 1.06
N THR A 233 15.57 22.10 2.27
CA THR A 233 14.48 22.04 3.27
C THR A 233 14.10 23.40 3.82
N HIS A 234 15.06 24.32 4.04
CA HIS A 234 14.74 25.66 4.51
C HIS A 234 13.96 26.46 3.45
N GLN A 235 14.38 26.41 2.18
CA GLN A 235 13.66 27.04 1.07
C GLN A 235 12.32 26.34 0.74
N PHE A 236 12.24 25.01 0.84
CA PHE A 236 11.02 24.24 0.61
C PHE A 236 9.97 24.51 1.69
N PHE A 237 10.35 24.51 2.98
CA PHE A 237 9.44 24.88 4.06
C PHE A 237 9.07 26.37 4.01
N GLN A 238 10.01 27.28 3.70
CA GLN A 238 9.68 28.71 3.51
C GLN A 238 8.73 28.95 2.32
N LYS A 239 8.93 28.29 1.19
CA LYS A 239 8.12 28.49 -0.02
C LYS A 239 6.72 27.87 0.08
N ASN A 240 6.59 26.73 0.77
CA ASN A 240 5.38 25.92 0.72
C ASN A 240 4.59 25.83 2.04
N PHE A 241 5.20 26.17 3.17
CA PHE A 241 4.55 26.09 4.49
C PHE A 241 4.59 27.41 5.27
N PHE A 242 5.41 28.38 4.86
CA PHE A 242 5.48 29.70 5.46
C PHE A 242 5.37 30.82 4.40
N ILE A 243 4.18 31.04 3.85
CA ILE A 243 3.88 32.29 3.12
C ILE A 243 3.32 33.30 4.13
N ARG A 244 4.09 34.39 4.32
CA ARG A 244 3.76 35.71 4.91
C ARG A 244 2.76 35.76 6.06
#